data_AF-A0A920I9J5-F1
#
_entry.id   AF-A0A920I9J5-F1
#
_cell.length_a   1.000
_cell.length_b   1.000
_cell.length_c   1.000
_cell.angle_alpha   90.00
_cell.angle_beta   90.00
_cell.angle_gamma   90.00
#
_symmetry.space_group_name_H-M   'P 1'
#
loop_
_entity.id
_entity.type
_entity.pdbx_description
1 polymer ?
#
loop_
_entity_poly.entity_id
_entity_poly.type
_entity_poly.pdbx_seq_one_letter_code
_entity_poly.pdbx_strand_id
1 'polypeptide(L)' 'MALRSALINVIFNAASKAARRMVRDFGEVENLQVSRKGAADFVSQADLSAEQTLINELQIGRPDGILYQKRKEKSEEN' A
#
# COMPACT_ATOMS: atom_id res chain seq x y z
N MET A 1 -15.54 21.30 -13.72
CA MET A 1 -14.84 20.31 -12.86
C MET A 1 -15.46 20.38 -11.47
N ALA A 2 -15.97 19.28 -10.93
CA ALA A 2 -16.46 19.27 -9.56
C ALA A 2 -15.30 19.56 -8.60
N LEU A 3 -15.45 20.54 -7.71
CA LEU A 3 -14.49 20.81 -6.64
C LEU A 3 -14.46 19.59 -5.71
N ARG A 4 -13.36 18.83 -5.76
CA ARG A 4 -13.09 17.77 -4.79
C ARG A 4 -12.74 18.42 -3.46
N SER A 5 -13.29 17.89 -2.37
CA SER A 5 -12.93 18.36 -1.03
C SER A 5 -11.43 18.14 -0.78
N ALA A 6 -10.84 18.97 0.08
CA ALA A 6 -9.42 18.84 0.44
C ALA A 6 -9.09 17.43 0.95
N LEU A 7 -10.00 16.83 1.72
CA LEU A 7 -9.87 15.45 2.21
C LEU A 7 -9.83 14.42 1.07
N ILE A 8 -10.73 14.54 0.10
CA ILE A 8 -10.77 13.63 -1.06
C ILE A 8 -9.48 13.75 -1.88
N ASN A 9 -8.92 14.96 -2.01
CA ASN A 9 -7.67 15.16 -2.73
C ASN A 9 -6.49 14.45 -2.04
N VAL A 10 -6.41 14.53 -0.70
CA VAL A 10 -5.37 13.83 0.09
C VAL A 10 -5.50 12.31 -0.07
N ILE A 11 -6.72 11.76 0.10
CA ILE A 11 -6.97 10.31 -0.05
C ILE A 11 -6.63 9.85 -1.47
N PHE A 12 -7.08 10.60 -2.48
CA PHE A 12 -6.84 10.26 -3.88
C PHE A 12 -5.35 10.27 -4.22
N ASN A 13 -4.59 11.24 -3.70
CA ASN A 13 -3.15 11.33 -3.92
C ASN A 13 -2.40 10.17 -3.26
N ALA A 14 -2.75 9.80 -2.03
CA ALA A 14 -2.19 8.66 -1.33
C ALA A 14 -2.44 7.35 -2.10
N ALA A 15 -3.70 7.09 -2.48
CA ALA A 15 -4.08 5.91 -3.24
C ALA A 15 -3.37 5.85 -4.61
N SER A 16 -3.28 6.98 -5.31
CA SER A 16 -2.62 7.05 -6.62
C SER A 16 -1.12 6.76 -6.54
N LYS A 17 -0.45 7.18 -5.45
CA LYS A 17 0.97 6.89 -5.23
C LYS A 17 1.19 5.40 -4.89
N ALA A 18 0.37 4.83 -4.01
CA ALA A 18 0.42 3.40 -3.72
C ALA A 18 0.19 2.55 -4.97
N ALA A 19 -0.83 2.87 -5.77
CA ALA A 19 -1.14 2.16 -7.02
C ALA A 19 0.01 2.23 -8.03
N ARG A 20 0.62 3.41 -8.22
CA ARG A 20 1.79 3.54 -9.13
C ARG A 20 2.96 2.67 -8.70
N ARG A 21 3.19 2.53 -7.39
CA ARG A 21 4.25 1.66 -6.88
C ARG A 21 3.92 0.19 -7.13
N MET A 22 2.70 -0.25 -6.79
CA MET A 22 2.25 -1.62 -7.05
C MET A 22 2.34 -2.01 -8.53
N VAL A 23 2.00 -1.11 -9.45
CA VAL A 23 2.08 -1.38 -10.90
C VAL A 23 3.54 -1.59 -11.35
N ARG A 24 4.49 -0.83 -10.79
CA ARG A 24 5.92 -1.05 -11.09
C ARG A 24 6.39 -2.39 -10.55
N ASP A 25 6.10 -2.66 -9.28
CA ASP A 25 6.48 -3.91 -8.61
C ASP A 25 5.86 -5.12 -9.35
N PHE A 26 4.64 -4.99 -9.88
CA PHE A 26 4.00 -6.00 -10.73
C PHE A 26 4.65 -6.16 -12.11
N GLY A 27 5.18 -5.10 -12.71
CA GLY A 27 5.98 -5.21 -13.94
C GLY A 27 7.27 -6.00 -13.72
N GLU A 28 7.83 -5.98 -12.51
CA GLU A 28 9.03 -6.74 -12.14
C GLU A 28 8.74 -8.19 -11.76
N VAL A 29 7.46 -8.56 -11.53
CA VAL A 29 7.02 -9.94 -11.20
C VAL A 29 7.30 -10.96 -12.30
N GLU A 30 7.41 -10.52 -13.56
CA GLU A 30 7.80 -11.42 -14.65
C GLU A 30 9.17 -12.07 -14.40
N ASN A 31 10.07 -11.39 -13.66
CA ASN A 31 11.36 -11.95 -13.25
C ASN A 31 11.27 -12.98 -12.11
N LEU A 32 10.12 -13.07 -11.42
CA LEU A 32 9.86 -14.02 -10.32
C LEU A 32 9.19 -15.32 -10.79
N GLN A 33 9.00 -15.52 -12.11
CA GLN A 33 8.35 -16.69 -12.72
C GLN A 33 9.15 -18.01 -12.61
N VAL A 34 9.55 -18.40 -11.39
CA VAL A 34 10.25 -19.67 -11.15
C VAL A 34 9.67 -20.47 -9.98
N SER A 35 8.74 -19.91 -9.17
CA SER A 35 8.21 -20.62 -8.00
C SER A 35 6.84 -20.11 -7.52
N ARG A 36 5.97 -21.05 -7.12
CA ARG A 36 4.68 -20.79 -6.47
C ARG A 36 4.82 -19.99 -5.15
N LYS A 37 5.96 -20.09 -4.46
CA LYS A 37 6.30 -19.26 -3.29
C LYS A 37 6.53 -17.79 -3.68
N GLY A 38 7.14 -17.54 -4.85
CA GLY A 38 7.42 -16.17 -5.33
C GLY A 38 6.16 -15.33 -5.53
N ALA A 39 5.03 -15.95 -5.93
CA ALA A 39 3.76 -15.25 -6.05
C ALA A 39 3.14 -14.88 -4.69
N ALA A 40 3.20 -15.78 -3.70
CA ALA A 40 2.70 -15.51 -2.35
C ALA A 40 3.55 -14.46 -1.62
N ASP A 41 4.87 -14.53 -1.80
CA ASP A 41 5.82 -13.55 -1.27
C ASP A 41 5.59 -12.16 -1.91
N PHE A 42 5.31 -12.12 -3.22
CA PHE A 42 4.98 -10.89 -3.91
C PHE A 42 3.70 -10.24 -3.36
N VAL A 43 2.62 -11.00 -3.18
CA VAL A 43 1.36 -10.46 -2.64
C VAL A 43 1.58 -9.86 -1.25
N SER A 44 2.36 -10.54 -0.41
CA SER A 44 2.69 -10.07 0.94
C SER A 44 3.52 -8.79 0.91
N GLN A 45 4.53 -8.72 0.05
CA GLN A 45 5.36 -7.52 -0.11
C GLN A 45 4.58 -6.33 -0.70
N ALA A 46 3.73 -6.58 -1.70
CA ALA A 46 2.90 -5.56 -2.33
C ALA A 46 1.93 -4.93 -1.34
N ASP A 47 1.32 -5.75 -0.48
CA ASP A 47 0.42 -5.31 0.58
C ASP A 47 1.15 -4.46 1.65
N LEU A 48 2.31 -4.90 2.15
CA LEU A 48 3.16 -4.13 3.06
C LEU A 48 3.61 -2.79 2.45
N SER A 49 4.02 -2.82 1.18
CA SER A 49 4.47 -1.65 0.42
C SER A 49 3.34 -0.62 0.23
N ALA A 50 2.15 -1.10 -0.11
CA ALA A 50 0.96 -0.27 -0.26
C ALA A 50 0.55 0.35 1.08
N GLU A 51 0.52 -0.44 2.15
CA GLU A 51 0.20 0.00 3.50
C GLU A 51 1.14 1.14 3.94
N GLN A 52 2.46 0.92 3.84
CA GLN A 52 3.45 1.93 4.21
C GLN A 52 3.29 3.22 3.39
N THR A 53 3.01 3.11 2.10
CA THR A 53 2.82 4.27 1.22
C THR A 53 1.57 5.06 1.62
N LEU A 54 0.47 4.36 1.92
CA LEU A 54 -0.76 5.00 2.38
C LEU A 54 -0.57 5.70 3.73
N ILE A 55 0.08 5.06 4.70
CA ILE A 55 0.40 5.68 6.00
C ILE A 55 1.16 6.98 5.80
N ASN A 56 2.27 6.93 5.06
CA ASN A 56 3.15 8.08 4.88
C ASN A 56 2.42 9.26 4.22
N GLU A 57 1.68 8.99 3.14
CA GLU A 57 0.99 10.04 2.37
C GLU A 57 -0.20 10.64 3.12
N LEU A 58 -0.96 9.81 3.82
CA LEU A 58 -2.07 10.29 4.63
C LEU A 58 -1.53 11.09 5.83
N GLN A 59 -0.46 10.64 6.49
CA GLN A 59 0.15 11.35 7.62
C GLN A 59 0.63 12.76 7.23
N ILE A 60 1.21 12.90 6.05
CA ILE A 60 1.61 14.22 5.51
C ILE A 60 0.38 15.11 5.31
N GLY A 61 -0.69 14.58 4.72
CA GLY A 61 -1.88 15.37 4.39
C GLY A 61 -2.82 15.63 5.56
N ARG A 62 -2.82 14.77 6.58
CA ARG A 62 -3.69 14.88 7.75
C ARG A 62 -3.12 14.12 8.98
N PRO A 63 -2.21 14.73 9.75
CA PRO A 63 -1.57 14.09 10.91
C PRO A 63 -2.55 13.60 11.98
N ASP A 64 -3.66 14.33 12.19
CA ASP A 64 -4.58 14.12 13.31
C ASP A 64 -5.72 13.13 12.99
N GLY A 65 -5.87 12.76 11.70
CA GLY A 65 -7.10 12.14 11.19
C GLY A 65 -7.04 10.62 11.01
N ILE A 66 -5.93 9.96 11.33
CA ILE A 66 -5.67 8.59 10.88
C ILE A 66 -5.55 7.65 12.08
N LEU A 67 -6.56 6.80 12.23
CA LEU A 67 -6.48 5.59 13.05
C LEU A 67 -6.03 4.44 12.15
N TYR A 68 -4.77 4.04 12.28
CA TYR A 68 -4.27 2.84 11.63
C TYR A 68 -4.52 1.63 12.53
N GLN A 69 -5.24 0.63 12.02
CA GLN A 69 -5.33 -0.66 12.69
C GLN A 69 -3.99 -1.36 12.47
N LYS A 70 -3.10 -1.33 13.46
CA LYS A 70 -1.87 -2.14 13.44
C LYS A 70 -2.29 -3.58 13.21
N ARG A 71 -1.81 -4.19 12.12
CA ARG A 71 -1.84 -5.63 11.95
C ARG A 71 -1.16 -6.25 13.18
N LYS A 72 -1.89 -7.09 13.92
CA LYS A 72 -1.30 -7.92 14.99
C LYS A 72 -0.36 -8.89 14.29
N GLU A 73 0.95 -8.68 14.39
CA GLU A 73 1.89 -9.72 14.01
C GLU A 73 1.96 -10.79 15.09
N LYS A 74 2.05 -12.04 14.62
CA LYS A 74 2.22 -13.33 15.33
C LYS A 74 0.96 -13.99 15.94
N SER A 75 0.10 -14.52 15.07
CA SER A 75 -0.27 -15.95 15.11
C SER A 75 0.46 -16.58 13.91
N GLU A 76 1.39 -17.52 13.99
CA GLU A 76 1.59 -18.63 14.93
C GLU A 76 3.11 -18.83 15.05
N GLU A 77 3.62 -18.72 16.26
CA GLU A 77 4.87 -19.38 16.66
C GLU A 77 4.38 -20.63 17.38
N ASN A 78 4.35 -21.75 16.65
CA ASN A 78 4.27 -23.13 17.14
C ASN A 78 4.72 -24.08 16.04
#